data_AF-A0A0S7YLZ5-F1
#
_entry.id   AF-A0A0S7YLZ5-F1
#
_cell.length_a   1.000
_cell.length_b   1.000
_cell.length_c   1.000
_cell.angle_alpha   90.00
_cell.angle_beta   90.00
_cell.angle_gamma   90.00
#
_symmetry.space_group_name_H-M   'P 1'
#
loop_
_entity.id
_entity.type
_entity.pdbx_description
1 polymer ?
#
loop_
_entity_poly.entity_id
_entity_poly.type
_entity_poly.pdbx_seq_one_letter_code
_entity_poly.pdbx_strand_id
1 'polypeptide(L)'
;MADETKSTRDPKRAYTQLLRLHAQLLGQLTRVRNELAAPGTDTLVKRIKGQTGTEPDLSELKTSVEEAIKALKLSQSRVQTALTGRQEPEAEPTDIPNLPAYLQRFLQERAGQPGFTYSVDQDPVRGWIIKWKEYTHRGTVRGYGQICERPYAWIED
;
A
#
# COMPACT_ATOMS: atom_id res chain seq x y z
N MET A 1 45.69 -15.14 8.38
CA MET A 1 45.16 -14.01 9.17
C MET A 1 44.15 -13.30 8.28
N ALA A 2 42.93 -13.81 8.26
CA ALA A 2 41.78 -13.31 9.05
C ALA A 2 41.00 -12.28 8.21
N ASP A 3 40.14 -12.86 7.38
CA ASP A 3 39.09 -12.26 6.56
C ASP A 3 37.98 -11.70 7.46
N GLU A 4 38.24 -10.58 8.13
CA GLU A 4 37.39 -10.10 9.25
C GLU A 4 36.63 -8.79 8.98
N THR A 5 36.57 -8.30 7.74
CA THR A 5 35.94 -6.99 7.46
C THR A 5 35.00 -6.93 6.25
N LYS A 6 34.52 -8.05 5.72
CA LYS A 6 33.50 -8.08 4.65
C LYS A 6 32.06 -8.39 5.10
N SER A 7 31.76 -8.28 6.40
CA SER A 7 30.39 -8.44 6.91
C SER A 7 29.64 -7.10 7.04
N THR A 8 29.79 -6.22 6.06
CA THR A 8 28.81 -5.12 5.89
C THR A 8 27.56 -5.76 5.30
N ARG A 9 26.63 -6.18 6.18
CA ARG A 9 25.32 -6.76 5.82
C ARG A 9 24.74 -5.98 4.64
N ASP A 10 24.56 -6.65 3.50
CA ASP A 10 23.92 -6.09 2.31
C ASP A 10 22.60 -5.40 2.73
N PRO A 11 22.46 -4.07 2.55
CA PRO A 11 21.27 -3.33 2.97
C PRO A 11 20.00 -3.91 2.35
N LYS A 12 20.08 -4.50 1.14
CA LYS A 12 18.93 -5.17 0.49
C LYS A 12 18.45 -6.37 1.29
N ARG A 13 19.37 -7.16 1.86
CA ARG A 13 19.03 -8.30 2.72
C ARG A 13 18.35 -7.85 4.01
N ALA A 14 18.84 -6.77 4.63
CA ALA A 14 18.25 -6.21 5.85
C ALA A 14 16.82 -5.67 5.60
N TYR A 15 16.61 -4.94 4.51
CA TYR A 15 15.28 -4.47 4.12
C TYR A 15 14.33 -5.62 3.75
N THR A 16 14.81 -6.66 3.07
CA THR A 16 14.00 -7.85 2.77
C THR A 16 13.57 -8.57 4.04
N GLN A 17 14.47 -8.69 5.02
CA GLN A 17 14.16 -9.27 6.32
C GLN A 17 13.11 -8.43 7.07
N LEU A 18 13.23 -7.11 7.04
CA LEU A 18 12.25 -6.20 7.63
C LEU A 18 10.86 -6.32 6.97
N LEU A 19 10.80 -6.45 5.64
CA LEU A 19 9.54 -6.67 4.92
C LEU A 19 8.86 -7.98 5.31
N ARG A 20 9.63 -9.06 5.51
CA ARG A 20 9.08 -10.34 6.00
C ARG A 20 8.48 -10.19 7.40
N LEU A 21 9.18 -9.50 8.31
CA LEU A 21 8.67 -9.23 9.65
C LEU A 21 7.38 -8.40 9.59
N HIS A 22 7.34 -7.36 8.76
CA HIS A 22 6.13 -6.57 8.57
C HIS A 22 4.97 -7.42 8.02
N ALA A 23 5.22 -8.32 7.05
CA ALA A 23 4.17 -9.19 6.51
C ALA A 23 3.60 -10.14 7.58
N GLN A 24 4.47 -10.69 8.44
CA GLN A 24 4.05 -11.53 9.56
C GLN A 24 3.20 -10.75 10.57
N LEU A 25 3.65 -9.57 10.99
CA LEU A 25 2.91 -8.71 11.92
C LEU A 25 1.57 -8.27 11.32
N LEU A 26 1.51 -7.97 10.03
CA LEU A 26 0.28 -7.59 9.35
C LEU A 26 -0.73 -8.74 9.37
N GLY A 27 -0.28 -9.97 9.13
CA GLY A 27 -1.13 -11.16 9.24
C GLY A 27 -1.70 -11.35 10.65
N GLN A 28 -0.86 -11.17 11.68
CA GLN A 28 -1.29 -11.26 13.07
C GLN A 28 -2.31 -10.18 13.44
N LEU A 29 -2.04 -8.91 13.12
CA LEU A 29 -2.95 -7.81 13.41
C LEU A 29 -4.27 -7.94 12.64
N THR A 30 -4.22 -8.39 11.38
CA THR A 30 -5.42 -8.64 10.57
C THR A 30 -6.27 -9.75 11.19
N ARG A 31 -5.65 -10.81 11.70
CA ARG A 31 -6.34 -11.86 12.43
C ARG A 31 -6.99 -11.34 13.70
N VAL A 32 -6.27 -10.58 14.52
CA VAL A 32 -6.81 -9.96 15.73
C VAL A 32 -7.99 -9.05 15.41
N ARG A 33 -7.88 -8.19 14.39
CA ARG A 33 -8.98 -7.34 13.92
C ARG A 33 -10.20 -8.18 13.54
N ASN A 34 -10.00 -9.26 12.78
CA ASN A 34 -11.10 -10.13 12.36
C ASN A 34 -11.76 -10.83 13.55
N GLU A 35 -10.99 -11.26 14.55
CA GLU A 35 -11.50 -11.85 15.78
C GLU A 35 -12.30 -10.80 16.59
N LEU A 36 -11.80 -9.56 16.72
CA LEU A 36 -12.50 -8.47 17.40
C LEU A 36 -13.80 -8.03 16.69
N ALA A 37 -13.84 -8.15 15.35
CA ALA A 37 -15.02 -7.85 14.54
C ALA A 37 -15.93 -9.07 14.32
N ALA A 38 -15.56 -10.24 14.84
CA ALA A 38 -16.34 -11.45 14.63
C ALA A 38 -17.69 -11.37 15.35
N PRO A 39 -18.78 -11.89 14.77
CA PRO A 39 -20.08 -11.97 15.44
C PRO A 39 -20.01 -12.70 16.78
N GLY A 40 -19.10 -13.69 16.90
CA GLY A 40 -18.81 -14.38 18.15
C GLY A 40 -18.40 -13.44 19.28
N THR A 41 -17.57 -12.43 18.99
CA THR A 41 -17.11 -11.45 19.98
C THR A 41 -18.25 -10.54 20.43
N ASP A 42 -19.09 -10.09 19.51
CA ASP A 42 -20.27 -9.29 19.87
C ASP A 42 -21.28 -10.09 20.71
N THR A 43 -21.48 -11.38 20.40
CA THR A 43 -22.33 -12.24 21.22
C THR A 43 -21.77 -12.47 22.62
N LEU A 44 -20.44 -12.55 22.76
CA LEU A 44 -19.76 -12.64 24.06
C LEU A 44 -19.92 -11.35 24.88
N VAL A 45 -19.71 -10.19 24.27
CA VAL A 45 -19.90 -8.87 24.91
C VAL A 45 -21.34 -8.73 25.41
N LYS A 46 -22.33 -9.08 24.57
CA LYS A 46 -23.76 -9.07 24.95
C LYS A 46 -24.06 -10.05 26.09
N ARG A 47 -23.47 -11.25 26.07
CA ARG A 47 -23.63 -12.24 27.15
C ARG A 47 -23.06 -11.72 28.47
N ILE A 48 -21.86 -11.13 28.45
CA ILE A 48 -21.23 -10.54 29.63
C ILE A 48 -22.12 -9.42 30.17
N LYS A 49 -22.58 -8.50 29.33
CA LYS A 49 -23.53 -7.44 29.72
C LYS A 49 -24.77 -8.01 30.39
N GLY A 50 -25.36 -9.07 29.83
CA GLY A 50 -26.53 -9.74 30.40
C GLY A 50 -26.28 -10.38 31.78
N GLN A 51 -25.03 -10.77 32.07
CA GLN A 51 -24.65 -11.43 33.34
C GLN A 51 -24.15 -10.46 34.41
N THR A 52 -23.45 -9.40 34.01
CA THR A 52 -22.77 -8.48 34.94
C THR A 52 -23.44 -7.11 35.03
N GLY A 53 -24.37 -6.80 34.13
CA GLY A 53 -24.99 -5.48 33.98
C GLY A 53 -24.10 -4.44 33.29
N THR A 54 -22.83 -4.76 33.04
CA THR A 54 -21.85 -3.85 32.43
C THR A 54 -21.37 -4.40 31.09
N GLU A 55 -21.39 -3.57 30.05
CA GLU A 55 -20.90 -3.93 28.73
C GLU A 55 -19.40 -3.63 28.62
N PRO A 56 -18.56 -4.64 28.32
CA PRO A 56 -17.16 -4.39 28.00
C PRO A 56 -17.05 -3.54 26.72
N ASP A 57 -16.40 -2.38 26.82
CA ASP A 57 -16.10 -1.56 25.65
C ASP A 57 -14.80 -2.02 24.99
N LEU A 58 -14.89 -2.40 23.71
CA LEU A 58 -13.75 -2.84 22.90
C LEU A 58 -13.37 -1.79 21.84
N SER A 59 -14.00 -0.62 21.83
CA SER A 59 -13.85 0.39 20.77
C SER A 59 -12.42 0.92 20.68
N GLU A 60 -11.80 1.25 21.81
CA GLU A 60 -10.41 1.73 21.86
C GLU A 60 -9.43 0.66 21.35
N LEU A 61 -9.67 -0.61 21.70
CA LEU A 61 -8.85 -1.73 21.25
C LEU A 61 -8.99 -1.94 19.73
N LYS A 62 -10.21 -1.89 19.20
CA LYS A 62 -10.50 -2.00 17.75
C LYS A 62 -9.77 -0.89 16.98
N THR A 63 -9.91 0.35 17.41
CA THR A 63 -9.23 1.52 16.82
C THR A 63 -7.71 1.35 16.85
N SER A 64 -7.15 0.97 18.00
CA SER A 64 -5.69 0.78 18.16
C SER A 64 -5.13 -0.28 17.20
N VAL A 65 -5.86 -1.38 16.98
CA VAL A 65 -5.46 -2.43 16.04
C VAL A 65 -5.52 -1.93 14.59
N GLU A 66 -6.54 -1.17 14.22
CA GLU A 66 -6.65 -0.59 12.88
C GLU A 66 -5.55 0.44 12.60
N GLU A 67 -5.23 1.30 13.57
CA GLU A 67 -4.13 2.25 13.48
C GLU A 67 -2.78 1.56 13.35
N ALA A 68 -2.55 0.48 14.12
CA ALA A 68 -1.34 -0.33 14.01
C ALA A 68 -1.21 -0.97 12.61
N ILE A 69 -2.30 -1.50 12.04
CA ILE A 69 -2.34 -2.02 10.67
C ILE A 69 -1.98 -0.93 9.67
N LYS A 70 -2.56 0.27 9.81
CA LYS A 70 -2.32 1.42 8.93
C LYS A 70 -0.87 1.88 9.00
N ALA A 71 -0.32 2.01 10.20
CA ALA A 71 1.07 2.39 10.42
C ALA A 71 2.04 1.37 9.82
N LEU A 72 1.75 0.07 9.96
CA LEU A 72 2.56 -1.01 9.42
C LEU A 72 2.56 -1.02 7.89
N LYS A 73 1.40 -0.84 7.24
CA LYS A 73 1.30 -0.72 5.78
C LYS A 73 2.07 0.50 5.26
N LEU A 74 1.99 1.64 5.95
CA LEU A 74 2.75 2.83 5.58
C LEU A 74 4.27 2.60 5.70
N SER A 75 4.70 1.90 6.76
CA SER A 75 6.10 1.51 6.94
C SER A 75 6.57 0.56 5.83
N GLN A 76 5.77 -0.45 5.46
CA GLN A 76 6.06 -1.35 4.34
C GLN A 76 6.25 -0.60 3.03
N SER A 77 5.36 0.34 2.71
CA SER A 77 5.45 1.16 1.50
C SER A 77 6.75 1.99 1.46
N ARG A 78 7.13 2.60 2.59
CA ARG A 78 8.40 3.35 2.72
C ARG A 78 9.62 2.46 2.51
N VAL A 79 9.61 1.26 3.11
CA VAL A 79 10.71 0.28 2.98
C VAL A 79 10.81 -0.26 1.55
N GLN A 80 9.69 -0.56 0.90
CA GLN A 80 9.67 -0.97 -0.50
C GLN A 80 10.22 0.13 -1.42
N THR A 81 9.79 1.38 -1.21
CA THR A 81 10.31 2.54 -1.95
C THR A 81 11.83 2.68 -1.80
N ALA A 82 12.35 2.46 -0.59
CA ALA A 82 13.79 2.51 -0.32
C ALA A 82 14.56 1.33 -0.95
N LEU A 83 13.96 0.13 -1.03
CA LEU A 83 14.57 -1.06 -1.60
C LEU A 83 14.62 -1.03 -3.14
N THR A 84 13.55 -0.56 -3.78
CA THR A 84 13.46 -0.50 -5.24
C THR A 84 14.48 0.48 -5.83
N GLY A 85 14.96 1.43 -5.02
CA GLY A 85 15.87 2.46 -5.50
C GLY A 85 15.19 3.33 -6.55
N ARG A 86 15.70 4.53 -6.73
CA ARG A 86 15.27 5.41 -7.80
C ARG A 86 15.73 4.85 -9.13
N GLN A 87 14.90 4.01 -9.74
CA GLN A 87 14.73 3.90 -11.17
C GLN A 87 13.22 3.87 -11.37
N GLU A 88 12.64 5.05 -11.61
CA GLU A 88 11.42 5.09 -12.42
C GLU A 88 11.75 4.25 -13.66
N PRO A 89 11.11 3.09 -13.88
CA PRO A 89 11.24 2.49 -15.18
C PRO A 89 10.65 3.52 -16.15
N GLU A 90 11.48 4.03 -17.06
CA GLU A 90 11.00 4.36 -18.41
C GLU A 90 10.38 3.07 -18.96
N ALA A 91 9.17 2.77 -18.52
CA ALA A 91 8.42 1.65 -19.01
C ALA A 91 7.82 2.11 -20.34
N GLU A 92 8.49 1.73 -21.43
CA GLU A 92 7.84 1.68 -22.73
C GLU A 92 6.50 0.92 -22.62
N PRO A 93 5.47 1.37 -23.35
CA PRO A 93 4.11 0.93 -23.15
C PRO A 93 3.96 -0.50 -23.66
N THR A 94 4.16 -1.48 -22.79
CA THR A 94 3.80 -2.86 -23.09
C THR A 94 2.94 -3.40 -21.97
N ASP A 95 1.64 -3.46 -22.26
CA ASP A 95 0.59 -4.23 -21.59
C ASP A 95 0.86 -4.59 -20.14
N ILE A 96 0.57 -3.65 -19.23
CA ILE A 96 0.48 -3.93 -17.80
C ILE A 96 -0.74 -4.86 -17.61
N PRO A 97 -0.54 -6.15 -17.27
CA PRO A 97 -1.65 -7.08 -17.16
C PRO A 97 -2.54 -6.65 -16.00
N ASN A 98 -3.85 -6.57 -16.25
CA ASN A 98 -4.91 -6.24 -15.28
C ASN A 98 -5.07 -4.74 -14.91
N LEU A 99 -4.58 -3.80 -15.74
CA LEU A 99 -4.93 -2.38 -15.61
C LEU A 99 -6.37 -2.13 -16.14
N PRO A 100 -7.25 -1.40 -15.41
CA PRO A 100 -8.58 -1.06 -15.88
C PRO A 100 -8.60 -0.42 -17.26
N ALA A 101 -9.58 -0.81 -18.08
CA ALA A 101 -9.67 -0.38 -19.48
C ALA A 101 -9.67 1.15 -19.66
N TYR A 102 -10.25 1.91 -18.73
CA TYR A 102 -10.26 3.37 -18.79
C TYR A 102 -8.88 4.00 -18.52
N LEU A 103 -8.08 3.39 -17.63
CA LEU A 103 -6.70 3.80 -17.37
C LEU A 103 -5.79 3.42 -18.53
N GLN A 104 -5.99 2.24 -19.13
CA GLN A 104 -5.30 1.84 -20.35
C GLN A 104 -5.57 2.82 -21.50
N ARG A 105 -6.85 3.20 -21.72
CA ARG A 105 -7.22 4.22 -22.72
C ARG A 105 -6.53 5.56 -22.47
N PHE A 106 -6.53 6.04 -21.22
CA PHE A 106 -5.84 7.29 -20.86
C PHE A 106 -4.35 7.24 -21.20
N LEU A 107 -3.66 6.14 -20.90
CA LEU A 107 -2.26 5.96 -21.25
C LEU A 107 -2.04 5.87 -22.76
N GLN A 108 -2.87 5.11 -23.48
CA GLN A 108 -2.77 4.96 -24.94
C GLN A 108 -2.97 6.28 -25.69
N GLU A 109 -3.95 7.10 -25.28
CA GLU A 109 -4.21 8.42 -25.86
C GLU A 109 -3.03 9.40 -25.68
N ARG A 110 -2.24 9.21 -24.63
CA ARG A 110 -1.15 10.11 -24.23
C ARG A 110 0.24 9.56 -24.58
N ALA A 111 0.38 8.26 -24.82
CA ALA A 111 1.65 7.61 -25.12
C ALA A 111 2.33 8.16 -26.39
N GLY A 112 1.56 8.66 -27.34
CA GLY A 112 2.08 9.29 -28.56
C GLY A 112 2.49 10.77 -28.40
N GLN A 113 2.30 11.37 -27.23
CA GLN A 113 2.56 12.80 -27.04
C GLN A 113 4.01 13.06 -26.62
N PRO A 114 4.76 13.90 -27.36
CA PRO A 114 6.14 14.21 -27.03
C PRO A 114 6.22 14.93 -25.67
N GLY A 115 7.06 14.41 -24.78
CA GLY A 115 7.24 14.95 -23.43
C GLY A 115 6.26 14.39 -22.39
N PHE A 116 5.37 13.47 -22.75
CA PHE A 116 4.54 12.76 -21.78
C PHE A 116 5.33 11.63 -21.12
N THR A 117 5.40 11.64 -19.79
CA THR A 117 5.97 10.57 -18.98
C THR A 117 4.97 10.14 -17.92
N TYR A 118 4.97 8.85 -17.56
CA TYR A 118 4.09 8.33 -16.54
C TYR A 118 4.74 7.18 -15.77
N SER A 119 4.26 6.97 -14.55
CA SER A 119 4.53 5.78 -13.76
C SER A 119 3.21 5.18 -13.27
N VAL A 120 3.17 3.85 -13.22
CA VAL A 120 2.02 3.08 -12.76
C VAL A 120 2.43 2.31 -11.52
N ASP A 121 1.75 2.58 -10.41
CA ASP A 121 1.91 1.91 -9.13
C ASP A 121 0.63 1.13 -8.80
N GLN A 122 0.75 -0.03 -8.16
CA GLN A 122 -0.41 -0.75 -7.61
C GLN A 122 -0.42 -0.57 -6.09
N ASP A 123 -1.42 0.16 -5.58
CA ASP A 123 -1.62 0.32 -4.15
C ASP A 123 -2.71 -0.66 -3.64
N PRO A 124 -2.44 -1.45 -2.59
CA PRO A 124 -3.37 -2.47 -2.13
C PRO A 124 -4.67 -1.92 -1.50
N VAL A 125 -4.77 -0.60 -1.27
CA VAL A 125 -5.94 0.09 -0.72
C VAL A 125 -6.58 1.01 -1.76
N ARG A 126 -5.78 1.70 -2.57
CA ARG A 126 -6.24 2.71 -3.54
C ARG A 126 -6.41 2.16 -4.95
N GLY A 127 -6.03 0.91 -5.18
CA GLY A 127 -5.99 0.28 -6.50
C GLY A 127 -4.83 0.79 -7.33
N TRP A 128 -4.98 0.75 -8.65
CA TRP A 128 -3.99 1.31 -9.57
C TRP A 128 -3.86 2.83 -9.41
N ILE A 129 -2.62 3.31 -9.30
CA ILE A 129 -2.26 4.73 -9.24
C ILE A 129 -1.40 5.05 -10.44
N ILE A 130 -1.84 5.98 -11.27
CA ILE A 130 -1.05 6.53 -12.37
C ILE A 130 -0.59 7.92 -11.99
N LYS A 131 0.72 8.15 -12.01
CA LYS A 131 1.32 9.49 -11.90
C LYS A 131 1.83 9.87 -13.27
N TRP A 132 1.51 11.05 -13.75
CA TRP A 132 1.96 11.50 -15.06
C TRP A 132 2.48 12.92 -15.00
N LYS A 133 3.41 13.21 -15.91
CA LYS A 133 3.98 14.53 -16.16
C LYS A 133 4.07 14.75 -17.65
N GLU A 134 3.80 15.97 -18.07
CA GLU A 134 3.96 16.42 -19.44
C GLU A 134 5.00 17.52 -19.44
N TYR A 135 6.02 17.38 -20.27
CA TYR A 135 7.09 18.33 -20.46
C TYR A 135 6.94 19.04 -21.80
N THR A 136 7.28 20.32 -21.83
CA THR A 136 7.47 21.04 -23.09
C THR A 136 8.75 20.58 -23.77
N HIS A 137 8.91 20.89 -25.06
CA HIS A 137 10.15 20.69 -25.83
C HIS A 137 11.40 21.33 -25.21
N ARG A 138 11.24 22.25 -24.24
CA ARG A 138 12.32 22.89 -23.48
C ARG A 138 12.61 22.22 -22.12
N GLY A 139 11.95 21.10 -21.82
CA GLY A 139 12.12 20.37 -20.56
C GLY A 139 11.37 20.99 -19.36
N THR A 140 10.53 22.01 -19.58
CA THR A 140 9.71 22.60 -18.51
C THR A 140 8.41 21.81 -18.34
N VAL A 141 7.97 21.57 -17.10
CA VAL A 141 6.71 20.86 -16.82
C VAL A 141 5.53 21.71 -17.32
N ARG A 142 4.78 21.18 -18.29
CA ARG A 142 3.55 21.73 -18.84
C ARG A 142 2.32 21.32 -18.04
N GLY A 143 2.32 20.10 -17.52
CA GLY A 143 1.23 19.53 -16.74
C GLY A 143 1.68 18.36 -15.91
N TYR A 144 1.01 18.11 -14.80
CA TYR A 144 1.22 16.92 -13.99
C TYR A 144 -0.07 16.52 -13.31
N GLY A 145 -0.23 15.24 -13.00
CA GLY A 145 -1.41 14.75 -12.35
C GLY A 145 -1.25 13.35 -11.78
N GLN A 146 -2.24 12.97 -10.97
CA GLN A 146 -2.35 11.64 -10.40
C GLN A 146 -3.79 11.15 -10.57
N ILE A 147 -3.94 9.92 -11.07
CA ILE A 147 -5.23 9.22 -11.18
C ILE A 147 -5.16 8.00 -10.27
N CYS A 148 -6.17 7.82 -9.42
CA CYS A 148 -6.32 6.64 -8.59
C CYS A 148 -7.56 5.86 -9.03
N GLU A 149 -7.47 4.54 -9.06
CA GLU A 149 -8.58 3.65 -9.42
C GLU A 149 -9.74 3.70 -8.42
N ARG A 150 -9.43 3.79 -7.13
CA ARG A 150 -10.41 3.81 -6.02
C ARG A 150 -11.43 2.65 -6.12
N PRO A 151 -10.99 1.38 -6.11
CA PRO A 151 -11.88 0.22 -6.23
C PRO A 151 -12.89 0.06 -5.08
N TYR A 152 -12.73 0.82 -3.99
CA TYR A 152 -13.62 0.83 -2.82
C TYR A 152 -14.39 2.14 -2.65
N ALA A 153 -14.49 2.97 -3.69
CA ALA A 153 -15.20 4.26 -3.60
C ALA A 153 -16.67 4.13 -3.14
N TRP A 154 -17.27 2.95 -3.29
CA TRP A 154 -18.64 2.62 -2.88
C TRP A 154 -18.79 2.16 -1.42
N ILE A 155 -17.69 2.05 -0.67
CA ILE A 155 -17.70 1.68 0.77
C ILE A 155 -17.70 2.95 1.67
N GLU A 156 -17.52 4.14 1.10
CA GLU A 156 -17.49 5.42 1.83
C GLU A 156 -18.88 6.13 1.94
N ASP A 157 -19.99 5.48 1.53
CA ASP A 157 -21.38 5.96 1.72
C ASP A 157 -22.17 5.11 2.73
#